data_AF-A0A0P8XBP1-F1
#
_entry.id   AF-A0A0P8XBP1-F1
#
_cell.length_a   1.000
_cell.length_b   1.000
_cell.length_c   1.000
_cell.angle_alpha   90.00
_cell.angle_beta   90.00
_cell.angle_gamma   90.00
#
_symmetry.space_group_name_H-M   'P 1'
#
loop_
_entity.id
_entity.type
_entity.pdbx_description
1 polymer ?
#
loop_
_entity_poly.entity_id
_entity_poly.type
_entity_poly.pdbx_seq_one_letter_code
_entity_poly.pdbx_strand_id
1 'polypeptide(L)'
;DAEEWKGGGGDVNAVIAGVAPRVYDLLAPEGFKPTQEEQLNSYDAENQKRAVVKMIPVTTSTNVIIEVDDPQGDDHGPGTYTYATNKVFVPNHLDLLKFKMLDTGETYTLEFYFAELGGNPWNGPNGFSLQIIEAYFDFKDGGNSSAIKMFPDGPGSNVDLDPEHPWDLALRIAGWDYGNIIVLPNGESIQGELKISADPTKNAIIVEVPKKYLEINKDYGVWGVILVGSQDGYGPDKWRPIAVEAEEWKGGGGDVNAVIAGVAPRVYDLLAPEGFKPTQEEQLNSYDAENNKRATVKMVLWVRGAEEKPTETETPTETETPTETSPTTTSPTTSSPTESPTSPTESPTETGGICGPAVFLALLLTPLALRKKR
;
A
#
# COMPACT_ATOMS: atom_id res chain seq x y z
N ASP A 1 28.45 -59.56 -10.85
CA ASP A 1 28.56 -59.42 -9.38
C ASP A 1 29.00 -58.01 -9.01
N ALA A 2 28.55 -57.50 -7.87
CA ALA A 2 29.11 -56.30 -7.27
C ALA A 2 30.28 -56.71 -6.38
N GLU A 3 31.47 -56.16 -6.61
CA GLU A 3 32.57 -56.25 -5.67
C GLU A 3 32.40 -55.15 -4.60
N GLU A 4 33.04 -55.29 -3.44
CA GLU A 4 32.96 -54.39 -2.28
C GLU A 4 33.09 -52.90 -2.62
N TRP A 5 33.79 -52.57 -3.72
CA TRP A 5 34.06 -51.20 -4.18
C TRP A 5 33.64 -50.92 -5.63
N LYS A 6 32.80 -51.78 -6.25
CA LYS A 6 32.35 -51.61 -7.64
C LYS A 6 30.85 -51.82 -7.81
N GLY A 7 30.21 -50.86 -8.48
CA GLY A 7 28.86 -51.02 -9.00
C GLY A 7 28.74 -52.19 -9.98
N GLY A 8 27.73 -53.03 -9.79
CA GLY A 8 27.41 -54.16 -10.67
C GLY A 8 26.11 -53.97 -11.46
N GLY A 9 25.84 -54.85 -12.41
CA GLY A 9 24.57 -54.92 -13.16
C GLY A 9 24.58 -54.30 -14.57
N GLY A 10 25.66 -53.61 -14.97
CA GLY A 10 25.81 -53.10 -16.34
C GLY A 10 26.09 -54.20 -17.36
N ASP A 11 25.69 -53.97 -18.62
CA ASP A 11 26.02 -54.86 -19.75
C ASP A 11 27.55 -54.99 -19.93
N VAL A 12 28.01 -56.21 -20.17
CA VAL A 12 29.45 -56.54 -20.22
C VAL A 12 30.14 -55.84 -21.40
N ASN A 13 29.50 -55.79 -22.56
CA ASN A 13 30.07 -55.17 -23.75
C ASN A 13 30.13 -53.64 -23.57
N ALA A 14 29.08 -53.04 -23.02
CA ALA A 14 29.05 -51.61 -22.70
C ALA A 14 30.06 -51.21 -21.61
N VAL A 15 30.31 -52.07 -20.63
CA VAL A 15 31.34 -51.86 -19.59
C VAL A 15 32.75 -51.93 -20.20
N ILE A 16 33.02 -52.94 -21.04
CA ILE A 16 34.31 -53.07 -21.76
C ILE A 16 34.55 -51.90 -22.73
N ALA A 17 33.51 -51.49 -23.47
CA ALA A 17 33.57 -50.35 -24.38
C ALA A 17 33.60 -48.98 -23.66
N GLY A 18 33.43 -48.93 -22.33
CA GLY A 18 33.47 -47.70 -21.55
C GLY A 18 32.28 -46.76 -21.77
N VAL A 19 31.15 -47.30 -22.26
CA VAL A 19 29.91 -46.55 -22.55
C VAL A 19 28.75 -46.86 -21.61
N ALA A 20 28.85 -47.93 -20.81
CA ALA A 20 27.87 -48.23 -19.77
C ALA A 20 27.66 -47.02 -18.84
N PRO A 21 26.42 -46.56 -18.62
CA PRO A 21 26.13 -45.50 -17.68
C PRO A 21 26.62 -45.85 -16.28
N ARG A 22 27.19 -44.88 -15.58
CA ARG A 22 27.56 -44.97 -14.16
C ARG A 22 26.63 -44.12 -13.30
N VAL A 23 25.40 -43.92 -13.79
CA VAL A 23 24.34 -43.12 -13.20
C VAL A 23 23.26 -44.09 -12.76
N TYR A 24 22.98 -44.13 -11.46
CA TYR A 24 21.95 -45.01 -10.88
C TYR A 24 20.56 -44.40 -10.98
N ASP A 25 20.49 -43.07 -10.96
CA ASP A 25 19.24 -42.34 -10.82
C ASP A 25 19.26 -41.05 -11.64
N LEU A 26 18.11 -40.66 -12.18
CA LEU A 26 17.91 -39.43 -12.92
C LEU A 26 16.71 -38.69 -12.33
N LEU A 27 16.85 -37.39 -12.10
CA LEU A 27 15.66 -36.57 -11.94
C LEU A 27 14.84 -36.69 -13.24
N ALA A 28 13.64 -37.24 -13.14
CA ALA A 28 12.70 -37.42 -14.24
C ALA A 28 11.27 -37.28 -13.66
N PRO A 29 10.59 -36.13 -13.85
CA PRO A 29 9.23 -35.91 -13.36
C PRO A 29 8.26 -36.99 -13.84
N GLU A 30 7.18 -37.19 -13.09
CA GLU A 30 6.11 -38.11 -13.47
C GLU A 30 5.59 -37.78 -14.88
N GLY A 31 5.51 -38.79 -15.75
CA GLY A 31 5.13 -38.61 -17.16
C GLY A 31 6.22 -38.07 -18.10
N PHE A 32 7.41 -37.73 -17.62
CA PHE A 32 8.50 -37.26 -18.49
C PHE A 32 8.95 -38.35 -19.48
N LYS A 33 9.10 -37.99 -20.76
CA LYS A 33 9.50 -38.90 -21.85
C LYS A 33 10.72 -38.39 -22.64
N PRO A 34 11.73 -39.23 -22.89
CA PRO A 34 11.86 -40.63 -22.46
C PRO A 34 12.06 -40.78 -20.94
N THR A 35 11.65 -41.92 -20.38
CA THR A 35 11.81 -42.25 -18.95
C THR A 35 13.29 -42.37 -18.57
N GLN A 36 13.60 -42.45 -17.28
CA GLN A 36 14.95 -42.75 -16.79
C GLN A 36 15.52 -44.03 -17.43
N GLU A 37 14.74 -45.10 -17.50
CA GLU A 37 15.17 -46.37 -18.09
C GLU A 37 15.41 -46.25 -19.61
N GLU A 38 14.50 -45.59 -20.34
CA GLU A 38 14.64 -45.32 -21.77
C GLU A 38 15.87 -44.43 -22.07
N GLN A 39 16.20 -43.48 -21.18
CA GLN A 39 17.40 -42.64 -21.27
C GLN A 39 18.67 -43.41 -20.95
N LEU A 40 18.73 -44.10 -19.81
CA LEU A 40 19.92 -44.84 -19.38
C LEU A 40 20.22 -46.03 -20.30
N ASN A 41 19.23 -46.65 -20.95
CA ASN A 41 19.45 -47.71 -21.94
C ASN A 41 19.72 -47.20 -23.37
N SER A 42 19.89 -45.89 -23.59
CA SER A 42 20.17 -45.32 -24.93
C SER A 42 21.65 -45.37 -25.37
N TYR A 43 22.50 -46.13 -24.67
CA TYR A 43 23.89 -46.39 -25.09
C TYR A 43 23.96 -47.41 -26.23
N ASP A 44 25.11 -47.47 -26.90
CA ASP A 44 25.38 -48.37 -28.03
C ASP A 44 26.84 -48.82 -27.91
N ALA A 45 27.05 -50.06 -27.46
CA ALA A 45 28.38 -50.62 -27.22
C ALA A 45 29.18 -50.84 -28.52
N GLU A 46 28.50 -51.24 -29.60
CA GLU A 46 29.12 -51.51 -30.90
C GLU A 46 29.60 -50.23 -31.56
N ASN A 47 28.81 -49.16 -31.49
CA ASN A 47 29.14 -47.85 -32.08
C ASN A 47 29.77 -46.87 -31.08
N GLN A 48 30.20 -47.34 -29.90
CA GLN A 48 30.81 -46.56 -28.82
C GLN A 48 30.03 -45.30 -28.40
N LYS A 49 28.68 -45.33 -28.44
CA LYS A 49 27.84 -44.20 -28.01
C LYS A 49 27.46 -44.38 -26.54
N ARG A 50 27.57 -43.28 -25.78
CA ARG A 50 27.06 -43.18 -24.42
C ARG A 50 25.56 -42.89 -24.42
N ALA A 51 24.89 -43.26 -23.33
CA ALA A 51 23.51 -42.90 -23.08
C ALA A 51 23.31 -41.37 -23.12
N VAL A 52 22.18 -40.94 -23.68
CA VAL A 52 21.76 -39.55 -23.79
C VAL A 52 20.72 -39.25 -22.72
N VAL A 53 21.07 -38.39 -21.77
CA VAL A 53 20.14 -37.83 -20.78
C VAL A 53 19.55 -36.54 -21.37
N LYS A 54 18.23 -36.39 -21.34
CA LYS A 54 17.56 -35.15 -21.72
C LYS A 54 17.57 -34.17 -20.56
N MET A 55 17.88 -32.91 -20.85
CA MET A 55 17.61 -31.83 -19.90
C MET A 55 16.10 -31.70 -19.70
N ILE A 56 15.67 -31.61 -18.44
CA ILE A 56 14.31 -31.19 -18.10
C ILE A 56 14.22 -29.68 -18.37
N PRO A 57 13.24 -29.21 -19.14
CA PRO A 57 13.00 -27.77 -19.25
C PRO A 57 12.52 -27.25 -17.89
N VAL A 58 13.34 -26.41 -17.25
CA VAL A 58 12.89 -25.64 -16.08
C VAL A 58 12.00 -24.53 -16.60
N THR A 59 10.70 -24.79 -16.66
CA THR A 59 9.70 -23.74 -16.91
C THR A 59 9.56 -22.90 -15.66
N THR A 60 10.36 -21.83 -15.56
CA THR A 60 10.04 -20.71 -14.68
C THR A 60 8.79 -20.02 -15.23
N SER A 61 7.61 -20.54 -14.93
CA SER A 61 6.41 -19.70 -14.93
C SER A 61 6.68 -18.62 -13.90
N THR A 62 6.99 -17.40 -14.35
CA THR A 62 7.16 -16.25 -13.48
C THR A 62 5.86 -16.06 -12.73
N ASN A 63 5.84 -16.46 -11.46
CA ASN A 63 4.69 -16.41 -10.58
C ASN A 63 4.43 -15.01 -10.02
N VAL A 64 5.23 -14.02 -10.44
CA VAL A 64 5.00 -12.60 -10.18
C VAL A 64 3.66 -12.19 -10.81
N ILE A 65 2.75 -11.73 -9.97
CA ILE A 65 1.42 -11.19 -10.35
C ILE A 65 1.47 -9.66 -10.38
N ILE A 66 2.21 -9.06 -9.44
CA ILE A 66 2.45 -7.62 -9.35
C ILE A 66 3.95 -7.42 -9.13
N GLU A 67 4.52 -6.47 -9.84
CA GLU A 67 5.84 -5.88 -9.56
C GLU A 67 5.76 -4.40 -9.89
N VAL A 68 6.04 -3.57 -8.88
CA VAL A 68 5.93 -2.11 -8.97
C VAL A 68 7.17 -1.50 -8.33
N ASP A 69 7.84 -0.65 -9.08
CA ASP A 69 9.01 0.11 -8.65
C ASP A 69 8.59 1.45 -8.03
N ASP A 70 9.35 1.89 -7.03
CA ASP A 70 9.20 3.16 -6.33
C ASP A 70 10.45 4.04 -6.53
N PRO A 71 10.32 5.38 -6.45
CA PRO A 71 11.46 6.28 -6.56
C PRO A 71 12.41 6.14 -5.35
N GLN A 72 13.71 5.96 -5.59
CA GLN A 72 14.67 5.90 -4.49
C GLN A 72 14.83 7.25 -3.78
N GLY A 73 14.67 7.25 -2.46
CA GLY A 73 15.04 8.36 -1.57
C GLY A 73 13.98 9.44 -1.42
N ASP A 74 12.71 9.08 -1.56
CA ASP A 74 11.55 9.95 -1.27
C ASP A 74 10.92 9.69 0.12
N ASP A 75 11.66 9.01 1.01
CA ASP A 75 11.36 8.66 2.42
C ASP A 75 11.19 9.85 3.40
N HIS A 76 10.85 11.02 2.85
CA HIS A 76 10.65 12.31 3.47
C HIS A 76 9.17 12.77 3.54
N GLY A 77 8.23 11.84 3.33
CA GLY A 77 6.78 12.04 3.47
C GLY A 77 6.28 13.18 2.57
N PRO A 78 5.69 14.27 3.11
CA PRO A 78 5.29 15.45 2.34
C PRO A 78 6.47 16.28 1.77
N GLY A 79 7.69 15.72 1.68
CA GLY A 79 8.89 16.40 1.19
C GLY A 79 9.68 17.15 2.28
N THR A 80 9.29 17.03 3.54
CA THR A 80 9.91 17.76 4.67
C THR A 80 10.33 16.88 5.83
N TYR A 81 9.90 15.62 5.90
CA TYR A 81 10.10 14.79 7.09
C TYR A 81 11.56 14.38 7.26
N THR A 82 11.94 14.27 8.53
CA THR A 82 13.26 13.81 8.94
C THR A 82 13.11 12.73 10.00
N TYR A 83 13.96 11.72 9.95
CA TYR A 83 13.95 10.65 10.95
C TYR A 83 14.22 11.14 12.36
N ALA A 84 13.78 10.34 13.33
CA ALA A 84 14.17 10.49 14.72
C ALA A 84 15.71 10.37 14.86
N THR A 85 16.29 11.19 15.73
CA THR A 85 17.75 11.44 15.75
C THR A 85 18.59 10.34 16.44
N ASN A 86 17.96 9.32 17.03
CA ASN A 86 18.71 8.17 17.57
C ASN A 86 19.35 7.34 16.43
N LYS A 87 20.58 6.89 16.64
CA LYS A 87 21.39 6.19 15.63
C LYS A 87 20.85 4.83 15.16
N VAL A 88 19.81 4.29 15.80
CA VAL A 88 19.10 3.10 15.31
C VAL A 88 18.28 3.39 14.04
N PHE A 89 17.87 4.65 13.82
CA PHE A 89 17.19 5.10 12.61
C PHE A 89 18.25 5.46 11.57
N VAL A 90 18.72 4.44 10.84
CA VAL A 90 19.73 4.62 9.78
C VAL A 90 19.14 5.33 8.57
N PRO A 91 19.95 5.98 7.71
CA PRO A 91 19.46 6.57 6.46
C PRO A 91 18.72 5.54 5.60
N ASN A 92 17.67 5.96 4.90
CA ASN A 92 16.93 5.17 3.93
C ASN A 92 16.31 3.87 4.52
N HIS A 93 16.00 3.85 5.82
CA HIS A 93 15.40 2.67 6.47
C HIS A 93 13.88 2.53 6.26
N LEU A 94 13.23 3.56 5.71
CA LEU A 94 11.81 3.59 5.34
C LEU A 94 11.60 3.77 3.84
N ASP A 95 12.68 3.98 3.07
CA ASP A 95 12.78 4.13 1.61
C ASP A 95 12.46 2.80 0.93
N LEU A 96 11.19 2.62 0.56
CA LEU A 96 10.67 1.51 -0.24
C LEU A 96 11.13 1.73 -1.69
N LEU A 97 11.67 0.68 -2.30
CA LEU A 97 12.15 0.73 -3.68
C LEU A 97 11.31 -0.11 -4.62
N LYS A 98 10.62 -1.12 -4.08
CA LYS A 98 9.85 -2.07 -4.88
C LYS A 98 8.85 -2.85 -4.03
N PHE A 99 7.65 -3.03 -4.56
CA PHE A 99 6.70 -4.05 -4.13
C PHE A 99 6.60 -5.18 -5.15
N LYS A 100 6.58 -6.43 -4.67
CA LYS A 100 6.17 -7.59 -5.47
C LYS A 100 5.08 -8.38 -4.78
N MET A 101 4.20 -8.98 -5.59
CA MET A 101 3.32 -10.06 -5.18
C MET A 101 3.51 -11.27 -6.08
N LEU A 102 3.76 -12.42 -5.49
CA LEU A 102 3.98 -13.70 -6.16
C LEU A 102 2.90 -14.70 -5.77
N ASP A 103 2.40 -15.47 -6.74
CA ASP A 103 1.57 -16.65 -6.48
C ASP A 103 2.46 -17.81 -5.98
N THR A 104 2.25 -18.24 -4.74
CA THR A 104 3.00 -19.34 -4.13
C THR A 104 2.09 -20.53 -3.76
N GLY A 105 1.00 -20.71 -4.51
CA GLY A 105 0.09 -21.85 -4.39
C GLY A 105 -1.13 -21.54 -3.53
N GLU A 106 -1.05 -21.85 -2.23
CA GLU A 106 -2.14 -21.57 -1.25
C GLU A 106 -2.10 -20.15 -0.69
N THR A 107 -0.97 -19.47 -0.85
CA THR A 107 -0.71 -18.09 -0.41
C THR A 107 -0.32 -17.22 -1.60
N TYR A 108 -0.41 -15.90 -1.40
CA TYR A 108 0.47 -14.96 -2.11
C TYR A 108 1.64 -14.61 -1.20
N THR A 109 2.82 -14.51 -1.77
CA THR A 109 4.00 -13.94 -1.11
C THR A 109 4.14 -12.50 -1.54
N LEU A 110 4.00 -11.58 -0.58
CA LEU A 110 4.30 -10.16 -0.74
C LEU A 110 5.75 -9.90 -0.36
N GLU A 111 6.48 -9.14 -1.17
CA GLU A 111 7.86 -8.74 -0.92
C GLU A 111 7.96 -7.21 -0.99
N PHE A 112 8.33 -6.59 0.12
CA PHE A 112 8.54 -5.14 0.26
C PHE A 112 10.05 -4.91 0.35
N TYR A 113 10.66 -4.37 -0.70
CA TYR A 113 12.10 -4.14 -0.78
C TYR A 113 12.43 -2.70 -0.39
N PHE A 114 13.32 -2.53 0.57
CA PHE A 114 13.79 -1.23 1.04
C PHE A 114 15.23 -0.98 0.59
N ALA A 115 15.64 0.28 0.53
CA ALA A 115 17.05 0.63 0.34
C ALA A 115 17.92 0.10 1.48
N GLU A 116 17.43 0.20 2.71
CA GLU A 116 18.01 -0.35 3.94
C GLU A 116 16.88 -0.81 4.89
N LEU A 117 17.09 -1.87 5.69
CA LEU A 117 16.13 -2.25 6.73
C LEU A 117 16.50 -1.69 8.11
N GLY A 118 17.76 -1.30 8.32
CA GLY A 118 18.32 -1.01 9.65
C GLY A 118 18.40 -2.25 10.55
N GLY A 119 18.14 -3.44 10.00
CA GLY A 119 18.14 -4.71 10.70
C GLY A 119 17.09 -4.81 11.82
N ASN A 120 17.50 -5.40 12.94
CA ASN A 120 16.60 -5.72 14.05
C ASN A 120 17.13 -5.26 15.43
N PRO A 121 17.44 -3.96 15.64
CA PRO A 121 18.03 -3.43 16.87
C PRO A 121 17.25 -3.72 18.16
N TRP A 122 15.94 -3.98 18.07
CA TRP A 122 15.08 -4.29 19.23
C TRP A 122 14.66 -5.76 19.30
N ASN A 123 15.25 -6.63 18.46
CA ASN A 123 14.97 -8.07 18.41
C ASN A 123 13.46 -8.38 18.28
N GLY A 124 12.78 -7.67 17.38
CA GLY A 124 11.39 -7.93 17.01
C GLY A 124 11.24 -9.34 16.41
N PRO A 125 10.18 -10.09 16.79
CA PRO A 125 10.03 -11.51 16.40
C PRO A 125 9.97 -11.76 14.89
N ASN A 126 9.49 -10.79 14.09
CA ASN A 126 9.38 -10.95 12.63
C ASN A 126 10.69 -10.62 11.87
N GLY A 127 11.80 -10.37 12.58
CA GLY A 127 13.13 -10.21 11.97
C GLY A 127 13.56 -8.78 11.62
N PHE A 128 12.70 -7.78 11.84
CA PHE A 128 12.98 -6.36 11.64
C PHE A 128 12.41 -5.51 12.79
N SER A 129 12.85 -4.26 12.93
CA SER A 129 12.45 -3.39 14.06
C SER A 129 11.81 -2.04 13.74
N LEU A 130 12.08 -1.44 12.58
CA LEU A 130 11.89 0.00 12.41
C LEU A 130 10.64 0.37 11.61
N GLN A 131 10.26 -0.51 10.67
CA GLN A 131 9.19 -0.30 9.71
C GLN A 131 7.82 -0.65 10.32
N ILE A 132 6.81 0.14 9.99
CA ILE A 132 5.41 -0.26 10.00
C ILE A 132 4.82 0.03 8.62
N ILE A 133 4.14 -0.96 8.07
CA ILE A 133 3.57 -0.93 6.73
C ILE A 133 2.07 -1.15 6.86
N GLU A 134 1.29 -0.31 6.20
CA GLU A 134 -0.13 -0.55 5.92
C GLU A 134 -0.30 -0.72 4.40
N ALA A 135 -0.76 -1.90 3.98
CA ALA A 135 -0.99 -2.21 2.56
C ALA A 135 -2.47 -2.49 2.33
N TYR A 136 -3.08 -1.75 1.41
CA TYR A 136 -4.51 -1.81 1.10
C TYR A 136 -4.70 -2.29 -0.33
N PHE A 137 -5.69 -3.16 -0.55
CA PHE A 137 -5.99 -3.80 -1.83
C PHE A 137 -7.48 -3.63 -2.14
N ASP A 138 -7.79 -3.10 -3.31
CA ASP A 138 -9.12 -3.05 -3.93
C ASP A 138 -9.11 -3.99 -5.14
N PHE A 139 -10.01 -4.97 -5.16
CA PHE A 139 -10.04 -6.03 -6.19
C PHE A 139 -11.46 -6.48 -6.57
N LYS A 140 -12.50 -5.76 -6.13
CA LYS A 140 -13.91 -5.95 -6.51
C LYS A 140 -14.74 -4.73 -6.07
N ASP A 141 -15.94 -4.59 -6.63
CA ASP A 141 -16.87 -3.54 -6.21
C ASP A 141 -17.26 -3.64 -4.72
N GLY A 142 -17.11 -2.52 -3.99
CA GLY A 142 -17.49 -2.42 -2.59
C GLY A 142 -16.38 -1.79 -1.76
N GLY A 143 -16.04 -2.42 -0.64
CA GLY A 143 -14.89 -2.04 0.19
C GLY A 143 -15.14 -0.93 1.23
N ASN A 144 -14.05 -0.35 1.72
CA ASN A 144 -13.99 0.71 2.73
C ASN A 144 -12.93 1.77 2.33
N SER A 145 -13.19 3.06 2.50
CA SER A 145 -12.23 4.14 2.13
C SER A 145 -11.51 4.77 3.33
N SER A 146 -11.64 4.18 4.52
CA SER A 146 -10.95 4.66 5.73
C SER A 146 -9.60 3.96 5.90
N ALA A 147 -8.54 4.71 6.23
CA ALA A 147 -7.31 4.10 6.74
C ALA A 147 -7.59 3.33 8.04
N ILE A 148 -6.87 2.23 8.28
CA ILE A 148 -7.07 1.42 9.48
C ILE A 148 -6.57 2.15 10.73
N LYS A 149 -7.28 1.93 11.83
CA LYS A 149 -6.94 2.40 13.16
C LYS A 149 -7.04 1.21 14.11
N MET A 150 -5.90 0.72 14.60
CA MET A 150 -5.85 -0.52 15.40
C MET A 150 -5.97 -0.26 16.90
N PHE A 151 -5.66 0.95 17.37
CA PHE A 151 -5.67 1.28 18.80
C PHE A 151 -6.36 2.62 19.06
N PRO A 152 -7.13 2.75 20.16
CA PRO A 152 -7.90 3.97 20.43
C PRO A 152 -7.03 5.22 20.63
N ASP A 153 -5.75 5.05 21.01
CA ASP A 153 -4.80 6.08 21.41
C ASP A 153 -4.16 6.87 20.24
N GLY A 154 -4.35 6.46 18.99
CA GLY A 154 -3.82 7.16 17.82
C GLY A 154 -4.76 7.22 16.61
N PRO A 155 -4.33 7.87 15.52
CA PRO A 155 -5.08 7.98 14.25
C PRO A 155 -4.57 7.02 13.15
N GLY A 156 -3.83 5.97 13.49
CA GLY A 156 -3.13 5.15 12.49
C GLY A 156 -2.06 5.96 11.73
N SER A 157 -1.96 5.71 10.42
CA SER A 157 -1.13 6.43 9.44
C SER A 157 -1.49 7.93 9.28
N ASN A 158 -2.65 8.33 9.81
CA ASN A 158 -3.19 9.69 9.79
C ASN A 158 -3.43 10.29 8.39
N VAL A 159 -3.79 9.45 7.43
CA VAL A 159 -4.29 9.84 6.10
C VAL A 159 -5.74 9.36 5.92
N ASP A 160 -6.43 9.94 4.95
CA ASP A 160 -7.63 9.38 4.33
C ASP A 160 -7.21 8.61 3.06
N LEU A 161 -7.97 7.59 2.66
CA LEU A 161 -7.68 6.82 1.44
C LEU A 161 -8.62 7.23 0.30
N ASP A 162 -8.36 6.67 -0.87
CA ASP A 162 -9.10 6.95 -2.08
C ASP A 162 -10.60 6.61 -1.93
N PRO A 163 -11.52 7.60 -2.04
CA PRO A 163 -12.95 7.33 -2.05
C PRO A 163 -13.42 6.66 -3.36
N GLU A 164 -12.63 6.70 -4.43
CA GLU A 164 -12.97 6.12 -5.74
C GLU A 164 -12.56 4.64 -5.82
N HIS A 165 -11.67 4.18 -4.93
CA HIS A 165 -11.14 2.81 -4.86
C HIS A 165 -11.13 2.30 -3.40
N PRO A 166 -12.31 1.98 -2.83
CA PRO A 166 -12.40 1.53 -1.45
C PRO A 166 -11.84 0.10 -1.33
N TRP A 167 -11.01 -0.14 -0.32
CA TRP A 167 -10.28 -1.41 -0.19
C TRP A 167 -11.16 -2.57 0.32
N ASP A 168 -10.85 -3.76 -0.17
CA ASP A 168 -11.40 -5.06 0.22
C ASP A 168 -10.57 -5.79 1.28
N LEU A 169 -9.28 -5.48 1.32
CA LEU A 169 -8.32 -6.05 2.25
C LEU A 169 -7.33 -4.97 2.69
N ALA A 170 -7.13 -4.82 3.99
CA ALA A 170 -6.04 -4.04 4.55
C ALA A 170 -5.13 -4.93 5.40
N LEU A 171 -3.81 -4.76 5.27
CA LEU A 171 -2.79 -5.48 5.99
C LEU A 171 -2.01 -4.52 6.89
N ARG A 172 -1.80 -4.93 8.14
CA ARG A 172 -0.96 -4.26 9.13
C ARG A 172 0.29 -5.11 9.35
N ILE A 173 1.44 -4.61 8.91
CA ILE A 173 2.72 -5.34 8.90
C ILE A 173 3.74 -4.58 9.74
N ALA A 174 4.30 -5.22 10.78
CA ALA A 174 5.36 -4.65 11.62
C ALA A 174 6.19 -5.77 12.27
N GLY A 175 7.26 -5.42 12.99
CA GLY A 175 8.17 -6.39 13.61
C GLY A 175 7.57 -7.24 14.74
N TRP A 176 6.36 -6.90 15.23
CA TRP A 176 5.71 -7.41 16.45
C TRP A 176 4.31 -7.98 16.21
N ASP A 177 3.65 -8.42 17.27
CA ASP A 177 2.29 -9.00 17.29
C ASP A 177 1.19 -8.03 16.79
N TYR A 178 1.31 -6.73 17.07
CA TYR A 178 0.45 -5.69 16.49
C TYR A 178 0.72 -5.41 15.00
N GLY A 179 1.70 -6.10 14.42
CA GLY A 179 2.10 -6.05 13.02
C GLY A 179 1.82 -7.34 12.25
N ASN A 180 0.87 -8.16 12.71
CA ASN A 180 0.38 -9.33 11.99
C ASN A 180 -1.15 -9.31 12.04
N ILE A 181 -1.76 -8.35 11.34
CA ILE A 181 -3.22 -8.15 11.35
C ILE A 181 -3.72 -7.98 9.93
N ILE A 182 -4.77 -8.73 9.62
CA ILE A 182 -5.62 -8.58 8.44
C ILE A 182 -6.87 -7.82 8.90
N VAL A 183 -7.27 -6.78 8.17
CA VAL A 183 -8.50 -6.04 8.42
C VAL A 183 -9.41 -6.15 7.21
N LEU A 184 -10.68 -6.49 7.46
CA LEU A 184 -11.73 -6.62 6.46
C LEU A 184 -12.59 -5.34 6.40
N PRO A 185 -13.35 -5.08 5.32
CA PRO A 185 -14.01 -3.77 5.11
C PRO A 185 -15.08 -3.46 6.16
N ASN A 186 -15.64 -4.49 6.80
CA ASN A 186 -16.58 -4.41 7.93
C ASN A 186 -15.91 -3.97 9.26
N GLY A 187 -14.59 -3.77 9.30
CA GLY A 187 -13.80 -3.45 10.48
C GLY A 187 -13.36 -4.66 11.31
N GLU A 188 -13.65 -5.89 10.87
CA GLU A 188 -13.16 -7.11 11.51
C GLU A 188 -11.63 -7.20 11.38
N SER A 189 -10.96 -7.48 12.49
CA SER A 189 -9.50 -7.57 12.58
C SER A 189 -9.09 -8.98 12.97
N ILE A 190 -8.31 -9.64 12.12
CA ILE A 190 -7.88 -11.03 12.26
C ILE A 190 -6.37 -11.04 12.47
N GLN A 191 -5.91 -11.53 13.62
CA GLN A 191 -4.51 -11.49 14.03
C GLN A 191 -3.82 -12.85 13.88
N GLY A 192 -2.58 -12.87 13.38
CA GLY A 192 -1.72 -14.06 13.37
C GLY A 192 -1.84 -14.99 12.17
N GLU A 193 -2.66 -14.66 11.17
CA GLU A 193 -2.83 -15.45 9.93
C GLU A 193 -1.71 -15.20 8.91
N LEU A 194 -0.97 -14.08 9.00
CA LEU A 194 0.16 -13.79 8.13
C LEU A 194 1.41 -14.54 8.61
N LYS A 195 2.27 -14.97 7.69
CA LYS A 195 3.66 -15.32 8.04
C LYS A 195 4.57 -14.19 7.60
N ILE A 196 5.31 -13.60 8.55
CA ILE A 196 6.12 -12.40 8.31
C ILE A 196 7.57 -12.72 8.66
N SER A 197 8.49 -12.32 7.78
CA SER A 197 9.94 -12.45 7.98
C SER A 197 10.69 -11.32 7.29
N ALA A 198 11.98 -11.16 7.61
CA ALA A 198 12.88 -10.27 6.89
C ALA A 198 13.99 -11.06 6.19
N ASP A 199 14.34 -10.64 4.96
CA ASP A 199 15.55 -11.04 4.24
C ASP A 199 16.55 -9.86 4.28
N PRO A 200 17.48 -9.83 5.27
CA PRO A 200 18.46 -8.76 5.41
C PRO A 200 19.56 -8.80 4.33
N THR A 201 19.57 -9.79 3.44
CA THR A 201 20.49 -9.81 2.29
C THR A 201 19.91 -9.03 1.11
N LYS A 202 18.58 -8.98 1.01
CA LYS A 202 17.83 -8.25 -0.03
C LYS A 202 17.23 -6.93 0.48
N ASN A 203 17.42 -6.59 1.76
CA ASN A 203 16.70 -5.54 2.46
C ASN A 203 15.17 -5.64 2.28
N ALA A 204 14.62 -6.85 2.34
CA ALA A 204 13.20 -7.10 2.09
C ALA A 204 12.42 -7.57 3.32
N ILE A 205 11.17 -7.12 3.46
CA ILE A 205 10.17 -7.74 4.34
C ILE A 205 9.28 -8.65 3.49
N ILE A 206 9.12 -9.89 3.92
CA ILE A 206 8.40 -10.95 3.19
C ILE A 206 7.17 -11.35 3.99
N VAL A 207 5.99 -11.31 3.37
CA VAL A 207 4.70 -11.59 4.00
C VAL A 207 3.91 -12.62 3.19
N GLU A 208 3.64 -13.79 3.76
CA GLU A 208 2.68 -14.73 3.17
C GLU A 208 1.25 -14.39 3.60
N VAL A 209 0.37 -14.17 2.62
CA VAL A 209 -1.07 -13.90 2.80
C VAL A 209 -1.87 -15.10 2.29
N PRO A 210 -2.73 -15.74 3.11
CA PRO A 210 -3.63 -16.81 2.64
C PRO A 210 -4.59 -16.30 1.55
N LYS A 211 -4.70 -17.02 0.42
CA LYS A 211 -5.50 -16.56 -0.75
C LYS A 211 -6.98 -16.32 -0.46
N LYS A 212 -7.54 -16.97 0.57
CA LYS A 212 -8.92 -16.75 1.07
C LYS A 212 -9.24 -15.30 1.48
N TYR A 213 -8.23 -14.44 1.59
CA TYR A 213 -8.38 -13.00 1.89
C TYR A 213 -8.18 -12.08 0.68
N LEU A 214 -7.57 -12.56 -0.41
CA LEU A 214 -7.17 -11.76 -1.57
C LEU A 214 -7.59 -12.46 -2.88
N GLU A 215 -8.88 -12.44 -3.18
CA GLU A 215 -9.44 -13.16 -4.33
C GLU A 215 -9.43 -12.28 -5.58
N ILE A 216 -8.28 -12.23 -6.26
CA ILE A 216 -8.06 -11.38 -7.46
C ILE A 216 -9.10 -11.68 -8.55
N ASN A 217 -10.00 -10.73 -8.78
CA ASN A 217 -10.91 -10.76 -9.91
C ASN A 217 -10.21 -10.24 -11.18
N LYS A 218 -10.04 -11.11 -12.17
CA LYS A 218 -9.38 -10.76 -13.44
C LYS A 218 -10.18 -9.78 -14.31
N ASP A 219 -11.48 -9.65 -14.08
CA ASP A 219 -12.33 -8.74 -14.83
C ASP A 219 -12.29 -7.33 -14.22
N TYR A 220 -12.12 -7.22 -12.90
CA TYR A 220 -11.97 -5.94 -12.18
C TYR A 220 -10.54 -5.40 -12.23
N GLY A 221 -9.55 -6.26 -11.96
CA GLY A 221 -8.15 -5.88 -11.75
C GLY A 221 -7.76 -5.85 -10.27
N VAL A 222 -6.66 -5.17 -9.97
CA VAL A 222 -6.19 -4.91 -8.60
C VAL A 222 -5.65 -3.49 -8.53
N TRP A 223 -6.23 -2.70 -7.64
CA TRP A 223 -5.73 -1.43 -7.17
C TRP A 223 -5.13 -1.60 -5.78
N GLY A 224 -4.20 -0.74 -5.40
CA GLY A 224 -3.72 -0.73 -4.02
C GLY A 224 -2.85 0.46 -3.67
N VAL A 225 -2.60 0.62 -2.37
CA VAL A 225 -1.69 1.61 -1.83
C VAL A 225 -0.89 1.01 -0.69
N ILE A 226 0.40 1.34 -0.62
CA ILE A 226 1.32 0.90 0.43
C ILE A 226 1.82 2.15 1.13
N LEU A 227 1.63 2.19 2.45
CA LEU A 227 2.07 3.26 3.33
C LEU A 227 3.15 2.72 4.25
N VAL A 228 4.30 3.38 4.28
CA VAL A 228 5.40 3.06 5.19
C VAL A 228 5.60 4.19 6.18
N GLY A 229 5.93 3.84 7.43
CA GLY A 229 6.54 4.78 8.35
C GLY A 229 7.32 4.15 9.47
N SER A 230 7.82 5.00 10.37
CA SER A 230 8.57 4.56 11.54
C SER A 230 7.63 4.02 12.61
N GLN A 231 7.92 2.82 13.10
CA GLN A 231 7.12 2.13 14.09
C GLN A 231 7.54 2.45 15.52
N ASP A 232 6.59 2.46 16.45
CA ASP A 232 6.83 2.73 17.87
C ASP A 232 5.89 1.92 18.76
N GLY A 233 6.38 0.83 19.37
CA GLY A 233 5.59 0.01 20.30
C GLY A 233 4.96 0.77 21.48
N TYR A 234 5.54 1.90 21.89
CA TYR A 234 5.01 2.78 22.93
C TYR A 234 4.20 3.95 22.39
N GLY A 235 4.24 4.16 21.07
CA GLY A 235 3.57 5.25 20.37
C GLY A 235 2.06 5.02 20.15
N PRO A 236 1.32 6.12 19.92
CA PRO A 236 -0.12 6.11 19.66
C PRO A 236 -0.45 5.40 18.34
N ASP A 237 -1.29 4.37 18.38
CA ASP A 237 -1.51 3.42 17.29
C ASP A 237 -0.22 2.86 16.67
N LYS A 238 0.81 2.65 17.50
CA LYS A 238 2.09 2.04 17.10
C LYS A 238 2.87 2.72 15.97
N TRP A 239 2.39 3.87 15.49
CA TRP A 239 3.07 4.78 14.58
C TRP A 239 3.89 5.79 15.38
N ARG A 240 5.15 6.00 15.01
CA ARG A 240 5.99 7.04 15.61
C ARG A 240 5.41 8.42 15.30
N PRO A 241 5.25 9.32 16.29
CA PRO A 241 4.81 10.68 16.02
C PRO A 241 5.83 11.48 15.19
N ILE A 242 5.31 12.40 14.39
CA ILE A 242 6.07 13.48 13.75
C ILE A 242 5.91 14.75 14.60
N ALA A 243 7.00 15.45 14.84
CA ALA A 243 7.07 16.77 15.44
C ALA A 243 7.58 17.79 14.42
N VAL A 244 7.58 19.08 14.78
CA VAL A 244 8.13 20.15 13.92
C VAL A 244 9.65 19.98 13.78
N GLU A 245 10.33 19.76 14.90
CA GLU A 245 11.76 19.46 14.97
C GLU A 245 11.96 18.00 15.38
N ALA A 246 12.96 17.32 14.82
CA ALA A 246 13.22 15.91 15.14
C ALA A 246 13.72 15.77 16.59
N GLU A 247 13.17 14.78 17.31
CA GLU A 247 13.64 14.42 18.65
C GLU A 247 14.44 13.11 18.59
N GLU A 248 14.96 12.62 19.71
CA GLU A 248 15.64 11.32 19.76
C GLU A 248 14.73 10.16 19.31
N TRP A 249 13.44 10.24 19.64
CA TRP A 249 12.44 9.19 19.40
C TRP A 249 11.18 9.69 18.67
N LYS A 250 11.23 10.84 17.98
CA LYS A 250 10.14 11.35 17.13
C LYS A 250 10.70 11.88 15.82
N GLY A 251 9.97 11.71 14.73
CA GLY A 251 10.30 12.36 13.47
C GLY A 251 10.24 13.88 13.58
N GLY A 252 10.94 14.58 12.69
CA GLY A 252 10.86 16.03 12.52
C GLY A 252 10.25 16.42 11.18
N GLY A 253 10.16 17.72 10.93
CA GLY A 253 9.72 18.28 9.65
C GLY A 253 8.21 18.37 9.45
N GLY A 254 7.41 18.09 10.48
CA GLY A 254 5.96 18.30 10.42
C GLY A 254 5.59 19.78 10.36
N ASP A 255 4.65 20.15 9.48
CA ASP A 255 4.09 21.51 9.50
C ASP A 255 3.48 21.82 10.86
N VAL A 256 3.76 23.02 11.38
CA VAL A 256 3.37 23.43 12.72
C VAL A 256 1.85 23.48 12.89
N ASN A 257 1.10 23.89 11.87
CA ASN A 257 -0.35 23.98 11.95
C ASN A 257 -0.97 22.58 11.83
N ALA A 258 -0.48 21.74 10.93
CA ALA A 258 -0.90 20.35 10.77
C ALA A 258 -0.64 19.50 12.02
N VAL A 259 0.49 19.72 12.70
CA VAL A 259 0.83 19.07 13.99
C VAL A 259 -0.11 19.56 15.10
N ILE A 260 -0.39 20.86 15.18
CA ILE A 260 -1.32 21.43 16.19
C ILE A 260 -2.77 20.96 15.96
N ALA A 261 -3.23 20.92 14.70
CA ALA A 261 -4.55 20.42 14.32
C ALA A 261 -4.66 18.88 14.37
N GLY A 262 -3.54 18.16 14.51
CA GLY A 262 -3.50 16.70 14.55
C GLY A 262 -3.74 16.02 13.20
N VAL A 263 -3.61 16.74 12.08
CA VAL A 263 -3.84 16.23 10.71
C VAL A 263 -2.56 15.92 9.93
N ALA A 264 -1.38 16.19 10.50
CA ALA A 264 -0.10 15.83 9.90
C ALA A 264 -0.01 14.30 9.67
N PRO A 265 0.27 13.82 8.44
CA PRO A 265 0.48 12.41 8.16
C PRO A 265 1.58 11.78 9.03
N ARG A 266 1.58 10.45 9.14
CA ARG A 266 2.69 9.69 9.76
C ARG A 266 3.42 8.78 8.78
N VAL A 267 3.03 8.88 7.52
CA VAL A 267 3.62 8.23 6.37
C VAL A 267 4.93 8.96 6.03
N TYR A 268 6.04 8.21 5.98
CA TYR A 268 7.32 8.70 5.46
C TYR A 268 7.48 8.40 3.97
N ASP A 269 6.79 7.37 3.49
CA ASP A 269 6.95 6.80 2.17
C ASP A 269 5.61 6.15 1.77
N LEU A 270 5.19 6.40 0.53
CA LEU A 270 3.92 6.05 -0.06
C LEU A 270 4.21 5.59 -1.48
N LEU A 271 3.93 4.31 -1.77
CA LEU A 271 4.26 3.74 -3.07
C LEU A 271 3.56 4.48 -4.22
N ALA A 272 4.35 5.24 -4.96
CA ALA A 272 3.94 6.23 -5.95
C ALA A 272 4.91 6.18 -7.14
N PRO A 273 4.71 5.23 -8.08
CA PRO A 273 5.67 4.92 -9.14
C PRO A 273 6.07 6.12 -9.99
N GLU A 274 7.26 6.11 -10.59
CA GLU A 274 7.77 7.24 -11.37
C GLU A 274 6.75 7.73 -12.42
N GLY A 275 6.31 8.99 -12.26
CA GLY A 275 5.31 9.61 -13.14
C GLY A 275 3.84 9.42 -12.73
N PHE A 276 3.55 8.69 -11.64
CA PHE A 276 2.23 8.67 -11.02
C PHE A 276 1.83 10.08 -10.58
N LYS A 277 0.53 10.41 -10.73
CA LYS A 277 -0.01 11.72 -10.39
C LYS A 277 -1.35 11.60 -9.68
N PRO A 278 -1.56 12.32 -8.55
CA PRO A 278 -0.60 13.19 -7.84
C PRO A 278 0.63 12.44 -7.27
N THR A 279 1.78 13.11 -7.12
CA THR A 279 2.99 12.52 -6.48
C THR A 279 2.76 12.24 -5.01
N GLN A 280 3.69 11.54 -4.35
CA GLN A 280 3.68 11.37 -2.91
C GLN A 280 3.52 12.71 -2.16
N GLU A 281 4.31 13.73 -2.50
CA GLU A 281 4.28 15.01 -1.77
C GLU A 281 3.03 15.81 -2.10
N GLU A 282 2.54 15.75 -3.35
CA GLU A 282 1.25 16.35 -3.74
C GLU A 282 0.09 15.72 -2.95
N GLN A 283 0.13 14.40 -2.72
CA GLN A 283 -0.84 13.67 -1.89
C GLN A 283 -0.68 14.01 -0.41
N LEU A 284 0.51 13.85 0.16
CA LEU A 284 0.77 14.02 1.60
C LEU A 284 0.72 15.49 2.06
N ASN A 285 0.76 16.48 1.15
CA ASN A 285 0.44 17.89 1.44
C ASN A 285 -1.03 18.27 1.21
N SER A 286 -1.91 17.34 0.83
CA SER A 286 -3.33 17.65 0.58
C SER A 286 -4.19 17.88 1.85
N TYR A 287 -3.57 17.85 3.03
CA TYR A 287 -4.24 18.16 4.30
C TYR A 287 -4.67 19.63 4.40
N ASP A 288 -5.63 19.90 5.28
CA ASP A 288 -6.13 21.24 5.56
C ASP A 288 -6.21 21.42 7.07
N ALA A 289 -5.19 22.06 7.64
CA ALA A 289 -5.07 22.27 9.08
C ALA A 289 -6.13 23.25 9.63
N GLU A 290 -6.62 24.19 8.82
CA GLU A 290 -7.66 25.13 9.23
C GLU A 290 -9.03 24.44 9.34
N ASN A 291 -9.33 23.53 8.40
CA ASN A 291 -10.59 22.79 8.33
C ASN A 291 -10.52 21.37 8.92
N ASN A 292 -9.42 21.01 9.60
CA ASN A 292 -9.19 19.71 10.24
C ASN A 292 -9.35 18.51 9.28
N LYS A 293 -8.88 18.63 8.03
CA LYS A 293 -8.87 17.52 7.06
C LYS A 293 -7.47 16.90 6.97
N ARG A 294 -7.42 15.58 6.85
CA ARG A 294 -6.18 14.83 6.62
C ARG A 294 -5.82 14.86 5.13
N ALA A 295 -4.58 14.50 4.82
CA ALA A 295 -4.17 14.25 3.45
C ALA A 295 -4.91 13.02 2.90
N THR A 296 -5.31 13.05 1.64
CA THR A 296 -5.87 11.89 0.92
C THR A 296 -4.82 11.26 0.03
N VAL A 297 -4.61 9.95 0.18
CA VAL A 297 -3.76 9.15 -0.71
C VAL A 297 -4.61 8.40 -1.75
N LYS A 298 -4.06 8.23 -2.95
CA LYS A 298 -4.71 7.63 -4.12
C LYS A 298 -4.25 6.19 -4.32
N MET A 299 -5.15 5.34 -4.80
CA MET A 299 -4.78 3.96 -5.14
C MET A 299 -4.04 3.93 -6.49
N VAL A 300 -3.06 3.03 -6.60
CA VAL A 300 -2.32 2.74 -7.83
C VAL A 300 -2.89 1.49 -8.48
N LEU A 301 -3.20 1.55 -9.78
CA LEU A 301 -3.63 0.39 -10.57
C LEU A 301 -2.44 -0.53 -10.84
N TRP A 302 -2.42 -1.70 -10.20
CA TRP A 302 -1.34 -2.68 -10.31
C TRP A 302 -1.61 -3.76 -11.35
N VAL A 303 -2.87 -4.24 -11.44
CA VAL A 303 -3.30 -5.23 -12.43
C VAL A 303 -4.54 -4.68 -13.13
N ARG A 304 -4.50 -4.55 -14.47
CA ARG A 304 -5.69 -4.17 -15.24
C ARG A 304 -6.70 -5.33 -15.26
N GLY A 305 -7.97 -4.99 -15.02
CA GLY A 305 -9.09 -5.86 -15.35
C GLY A 305 -9.21 -6.11 -16.86
N ALA A 306 -10.07 -7.05 -17.23
CA ALA A 306 -10.49 -7.22 -18.61
C ALA A 306 -11.25 -5.95 -19.06
N GLU A 307 -10.80 -5.31 -20.15
CA GLU A 307 -11.50 -4.15 -20.69
C GLU A 307 -12.96 -4.50 -21.00
N GLU A 308 -13.91 -3.82 -20.35
CA GLU A 308 -15.27 -3.78 -20.87
C GLU A 308 -15.20 -3.17 -22.27
N LYS A 309 -15.46 -4.03 -23.26
CA LYS A 309 -15.58 -3.66 -24.66
C LYS A 309 -16.56 -2.48 -24.73
N PRO A 310 -16.20 -1.31 -25.32
CA PRO A 310 -17.00 -0.11 -25.19
C PRO A 310 -18.41 -0.38 -25.69
N THR A 311 -19.38 -0.22 -24.79
CA THR A 311 -20.80 -0.33 -25.14
C THR A 311 -21.11 0.81 -26.10
N GLU A 312 -21.36 0.48 -27.37
CA GLU A 312 -21.84 1.44 -28.36
C GLU A 312 -23.13 2.07 -27.81
N THR A 313 -23.04 3.35 -27.45
CA THR A 313 -24.20 4.12 -27.03
C THR A 313 -25.05 4.37 -28.26
N GLU A 314 -26.05 3.52 -28.50
CA GLU A 314 -27.08 3.75 -29.51
C GLU A 314 -27.76 5.09 -29.20
N THR A 315 -27.37 6.12 -29.94
CA THR A 315 -28.01 7.43 -29.87
C THR A 315 -29.39 7.30 -30.51
N PRO A 316 -30.50 7.47 -29.77
CA PRO A 316 -31.82 7.39 -30.37
C PRO A 316 -31.98 8.52 -31.38
N THR A 317 -32.08 8.16 -32.66
CA THR A 317 -32.33 9.13 -33.73
C THR A 317 -33.80 9.56 -33.66
N GLU A 318 -34.05 10.67 -32.98
CA GLU A 318 -35.37 11.27 -32.89
C GLU A 318 -35.78 11.79 -34.29
N THR A 319 -36.81 11.16 -34.87
CA THR A 319 -37.27 11.47 -36.23
C THR A 319 -38.23 12.65 -36.17
N GLU A 320 -37.71 13.87 -36.27
CA GLU A 320 -38.54 15.07 -36.37
C GLU A 320 -39.36 15.07 -37.68
N THR A 321 -40.69 15.19 -37.55
CA THR A 321 -41.61 15.33 -38.68
C THR A 321 -41.76 16.83 -39.01
N PRO A 322 -41.44 17.29 -40.23
CA PRO A 322 -41.49 18.70 -40.56
C PRO A 322 -42.94 19.20 -40.69
N THR A 323 -43.30 20.21 -39.90
CA THR A 323 -44.52 21.00 -40.11
C THR A 323 -44.15 22.35 -40.72
N GLU A 324 -44.64 22.59 -41.93
CA GLU A 324 -44.35 23.76 -42.75
C GLU A 324 -45.24 24.95 -42.36
N THR A 325 -44.67 26.14 -42.10
CA THR A 325 -45.41 27.41 -42.13
C THR A 325 -44.49 28.57 -42.52
N SER A 326 -45.00 29.45 -43.40
CA SER A 326 -44.24 30.51 -44.09
C SER A 326 -43.94 31.77 -43.26
N PRO A 327 -42.99 32.62 -43.70
CA PRO A 327 -42.45 33.73 -42.90
C PRO A 327 -43.26 35.02 -43.01
N THR A 328 -43.01 35.97 -42.09
CA THR A 328 -43.33 37.39 -42.27
C THR A 328 -42.23 38.28 -41.70
N THR A 329 -41.79 39.25 -42.50
CA THR A 329 -40.63 40.12 -42.28
C THR A 329 -41.03 41.48 -41.70
N THR A 330 -40.23 42.06 -40.80
CA THR A 330 -39.92 43.52 -40.79
C THR A 330 -38.75 43.88 -39.85
N SER A 331 -38.18 45.08 -40.03
CA SER A 331 -36.82 45.49 -39.63
C SER A 331 -36.79 46.72 -38.66
N PRO A 332 -35.62 47.14 -38.12
CA PRO A 332 -35.52 47.81 -36.81
C PRO A 332 -35.26 49.33 -36.86
N THR A 333 -35.29 49.99 -35.69
CA THR A 333 -34.68 51.30 -35.31
C THR A 333 -35.07 51.62 -33.84
N THR A 334 -34.43 52.47 -33.01
CA THR A 334 -33.04 52.97 -32.84
C THR A 334 -32.97 53.86 -31.57
N SER A 335 -31.76 54.18 -31.08
CA SER A 335 -31.38 55.30 -30.17
C SER A 335 -31.36 55.07 -28.64
N SER A 336 -30.57 55.93 -27.98
CA SER A 336 -29.97 55.79 -26.63
C SER A 336 -29.97 57.17 -25.91
N PRO A 337 -29.11 57.47 -24.92
CA PRO A 337 -29.47 57.73 -23.50
C PRO A 337 -29.42 59.22 -23.09
N THR A 338 -29.59 59.54 -21.78
CA THR A 338 -28.95 60.70 -21.08
C THR A 338 -29.20 60.75 -19.54
N GLU A 339 -28.09 60.85 -18.78
CA GLU A 339 -27.77 61.56 -17.49
C GLU A 339 -28.54 61.48 -16.14
N SER A 340 -27.80 61.86 -15.08
CA SER A 340 -28.06 61.89 -13.61
C SER A 340 -28.42 63.33 -13.10
N PRO A 341 -28.17 63.87 -11.85
CA PRO A 341 -27.67 63.34 -10.54
C PRO A 341 -28.35 63.91 -9.22
N THR A 342 -27.68 63.73 -8.04
CA THR A 342 -27.78 64.49 -6.73
C THR A 342 -29.05 64.33 -5.83
N SER A 343 -29.09 64.50 -4.48
CA SER A 343 -28.12 64.69 -3.34
C SER A 343 -28.80 64.42 -1.94
N PRO A 344 -28.12 64.52 -0.75
CA PRO A 344 -28.59 63.98 0.56
C PRO A 344 -29.01 64.99 1.67
N THR A 345 -29.58 64.53 2.81
CA THR A 345 -29.77 65.32 4.08
C THR A 345 -29.92 64.45 5.37
N GLU A 346 -29.01 64.68 6.32
CA GLU A 346 -29.02 64.86 7.81
C GLU A 346 -30.06 64.26 8.83
N SER A 347 -29.60 64.18 10.11
CA SER A 347 -30.30 63.79 11.35
C SER A 347 -30.93 64.96 12.14
N PRO A 348 -31.70 64.68 13.23
CA PRO A 348 -31.25 65.13 14.57
C PRO A 348 -31.58 64.19 15.76
N THR A 349 -31.20 64.64 16.96
CA THR A 349 -31.12 63.94 18.29
C THR A 349 -32.29 64.28 19.24
N GLU A 350 -32.63 63.41 20.21
CA GLU A 350 -33.08 63.67 21.63
C GLU A 350 -33.42 62.30 22.32
N THR A 351 -32.80 61.81 23.41
CA THR A 351 -32.77 62.12 24.88
C THR A 351 -33.89 61.53 25.78
N GLY A 352 -33.50 60.62 26.71
CA GLY A 352 -34.19 60.27 27.98
C GLY A 352 -35.20 59.09 27.93
N GLY A 353 -35.28 58.15 28.90
CA GLY A 353 -34.43 57.88 30.08
C GLY A 353 -35.06 56.87 31.09
N ILE A 354 -34.34 56.59 32.18
CA ILE A 354 -34.77 56.01 33.49
C ILE A 354 -34.97 54.47 33.63
N CYS A 355 -34.50 53.94 34.77
CA CYS A 355 -34.79 52.64 35.45
C CYS A 355 -34.09 51.33 35.03
N GLY A 356 -32.95 51.03 35.68
CA GLY A 356 -32.73 49.72 36.35
C GLY A 356 -33.21 49.80 37.82
N PRO A 357 -32.74 48.97 38.79
CA PRO A 357 -31.76 47.85 38.76
C PRO A 357 -32.50 46.48 38.73
N ALA A 358 -31.99 45.29 39.10
CA ALA A 358 -30.74 44.77 39.69
C ALA A 358 -30.48 43.34 39.13
N VAL A 359 -29.33 42.65 39.17
CA VAL A 359 -28.12 42.58 40.03
C VAL A 359 -28.32 41.88 41.38
N PHE A 360 -27.71 40.68 41.53
CA PHE A 360 -26.68 40.26 42.52
C PHE A 360 -26.50 38.72 42.38
N LEU A 361 -25.37 38.23 41.84
CA LEU A 361 -24.14 37.84 42.55
C LEU A 361 -24.40 36.81 43.69
N ALA A 362 -23.97 35.54 43.64
CA ALA A 362 -22.62 34.95 43.46
C ALA A 362 -21.98 34.53 44.82
N LEU A 363 -20.82 33.85 44.76
CA LEU A 363 -19.91 33.50 45.87
C LEU A 363 -20.34 32.24 46.69
N LEU A 364 -19.46 31.38 47.23
CA LEU A 364 -17.98 31.36 47.22
C LEU A 364 -17.40 29.93 47.47
N LEU A 365 -16.08 29.82 47.22
CA LEU A 365 -15.13 28.72 47.47
C LEU A 365 -15.18 28.10 48.88
N THR A 366 -14.76 26.83 49.02
CA THR A 366 -13.44 26.47 49.63
C THR A 366 -13.12 24.96 49.58
N PRO A 367 -11.83 24.55 49.62
CA PRO A 367 -11.36 23.15 49.65
C PRO A 367 -10.85 22.69 51.04
N LEU A 368 -10.63 21.39 51.25
CA LEU A 368 -9.61 20.88 52.20
C LEU A 368 -9.22 19.40 51.90
N ALA A 369 -8.10 18.93 52.47
CA ALA A 369 -7.39 17.70 52.07
C ALA A 369 -7.11 16.72 53.24
N LEU A 370 -6.31 15.66 52.95
CA LEU A 370 -5.76 14.59 53.84
C LEU A 370 -6.69 13.35 54.01
N ARG A 371 -6.19 12.11 54.18
CA ARG A 371 -4.84 11.62 54.56
C ARG A 371 -4.52 10.19 54.01
N LYS A 372 -3.29 9.72 54.28
CA LYS A 372 -2.59 8.55 53.69
C LYS A 372 -2.70 7.26 54.52
N LYS A 373 -2.46 6.11 53.85
CA LYS A 373 -2.06 4.76 54.37
C LYS A 373 -3.09 3.92 55.17
N ARG A 374 -3.34 2.71 54.67
CA ARG A 374 -2.50 1.57 55.07
C ARG A 374 -2.20 0.66 53.89
#